data_AF-A0A1H8NV40-F1
#
_entry.id   AF-A0A1H8NV40-F1
#
_cell.length_a   1.000
_cell.length_b   1.000
_cell.length_c   1.000
_cell.angle_alpha   90.00
_cell.angle_beta   90.00
_cell.angle_gamma   90.00
#
_symmetry.space_group_name_H-M   'P 1'
#
loop_
_entity.id
_entity.type
_entity.pdbx_description
1 polymer ?
#
loop_
_entity_poly.entity_id
_entity_poly.type
_entity_poly.pdbx_seq_one_letter_code
_entity_poly.pdbx_strand_id
1 'polypeptide(L)'
;MPGSKRVSRTDLDKVDRHVITAEEYEEIPELTDEWFAAADLYRGGKLIQRGRPKSVAPKQAVSLRLDPEVLRWFKSTGPGYQARMGEVLKQHMTRKKVAGKKSDS
;
A
#
# COMPACT_ATOMS: atom_id res chain seq x y z
N MET A 1 -23.75 33.61 12.05
CA MET A 1 -23.84 33.14 13.45
C MET A 1 -22.44 33.17 14.05
N PRO A 2 -22.13 34.01 15.04
CA PRO A 2 -20.81 33.99 15.68
C PRO A 2 -20.72 32.77 16.61
N GLY A 3 -19.77 31.88 16.36
CA GLY A 3 -19.56 30.66 17.15
C GLY A 3 -18.86 30.97 18.48
N SER A 4 -19.49 30.58 19.60
CA SER A 4 -18.91 30.68 20.94
C SER A 4 -17.69 29.76 21.06
N LYS A 5 -16.54 30.34 21.40
CA LYS A 5 -15.25 29.64 21.53
C LYS A 5 -15.34 28.72 22.75
N ARG A 6 -15.27 27.40 22.55
CA ARG A 6 -15.26 26.44 23.67
C ARG A 6 -13.97 26.64 24.47
N VAL A 7 -14.10 27.16 25.68
CA VAL A 7 -12.96 27.29 26.61
C VAL A 7 -12.57 25.89 27.07
N SER A 8 -11.33 25.48 26.83
CA SER A 8 -10.82 24.20 27.31
C SER A 8 -10.85 24.17 28.84
N ARG A 9 -11.25 23.04 29.44
CA ARG A 9 -11.29 22.87 30.90
C ARG A 9 -9.89 22.80 31.54
N THR A 10 -8.85 22.78 30.72
CA THR A 10 -7.45 22.72 31.15
C THR A 10 -6.93 24.13 31.43
N ASP A 11 -6.30 24.32 32.59
CA ASP A 11 -5.60 25.54 32.98
C ASP A 11 -4.24 25.60 32.26
N LEU A 12 -4.23 26.23 31.08
CA LEU A 12 -3.02 26.36 30.25
C LEU A 12 -2.01 27.36 30.85
N ASP A 13 -2.48 28.39 31.56
CA ASP A 13 -1.62 29.36 32.23
C ASP A 13 -0.76 28.72 33.33
N LYS A 14 -1.27 27.64 33.96
CA LYS A 14 -0.48 26.81 34.88
C LYS A 14 0.58 25.98 34.16
N VAL A 15 0.26 25.39 33.01
CA VAL A 15 1.20 24.59 32.22
C VAL A 15 2.32 25.45 31.66
N ASP A 16 2.01 26.64 31.14
CA ASP A 16 2.99 27.57 30.56
C ASP A 16 3.99 28.10 31.60
N ARG A 17 3.60 28.14 32.89
CA ARG A 17 4.49 28.51 34.00
C ARG A 17 5.32 27.36 34.55
N HIS A 18 5.00 26.11 34.19
CA HIS A 18 5.71 24.94 34.70
C HIS A 18 7.11 24.88 34.10
N VAL A 19 8.13 24.75 34.96
CA VAL A 19 9.52 24.58 34.55
C VAL A 19 9.83 23.10 34.62
N ILE A 20 10.10 22.51 33.46
CA ILE A 20 10.38 21.08 33.34
C ILE A 20 11.69 20.75 34.06
N THR A 21 11.66 19.78 34.98
CA THR A 21 12.85 19.30 35.70
C THR A 21 13.36 17.97 35.14
N ALA A 22 14.59 17.56 35.51
CA ALA A 22 15.19 16.33 34.98
C ALA A 22 14.51 15.07 35.53
N GLU A 23 14.04 15.13 36.78
CA GLU A 23 13.35 14.03 37.48
C GLU A 23 12.05 13.62 36.77
N GLU A 24 11.39 14.58 36.09
CA GLU A 24 10.18 14.32 35.30
C GLU A 24 10.42 13.39 34.11
N TYR A 25 11.68 13.23 33.67
CA TYR A 25 12.06 12.37 32.55
C TYR A 25 12.47 10.95 32.97
N GLU A 26 12.66 10.68 34.26
CA GLU A 26 13.12 9.35 34.74
C GLU A 26 12.11 8.24 34.42
N GLU A 27 10.83 8.57 34.37
CA GLU A 27 9.73 7.64 34.06
C GLU A 27 9.55 7.41 32.54
N ILE A 28 10.28 8.15 31.68
CA ILE A 28 10.16 8.00 30.23
C ILE A 28 10.95 6.75 29.79
N PRO A 29 10.30 5.78 29.12
CA PRO A 29 10.98 4.58 28.66
C PRO A 29 12.04 4.91 27.60
N GLU A 30 13.13 4.15 27.59
CA GLU A 30 14.15 4.25 26.55
C GLU A 30 13.61 3.80 25.19
N LEU A 31 14.00 4.52 24.14
CA LEU A 31 13.69 4.19 22.75
C LEU A 31 14.66 3.12 22.25
N THR A 32 14.48 1.88 22.69
CA THR A 32 15.34 0.76 22.30
C THR A 32 15.07 0.28 20.86
N ASP A 33 15.99 -0.52 20.33
CA ASP A 33 15.84 -1.13 19.00
C ASP A 33 14.59 -2.03 18.92
N GLU A 34 14.23 -2.71 20.01
CA GLU A 34 13.00 -3.53 20.08
C GLU A 34 11.74 -2.66 19.97
N TRP A 35 11.74 -1.48 20.59
CA TRP A 35 10.65 -0.52 20.46
C TRP A 35 10.49 -0.09 18.99
N PHE A 36 11.59 0.29 18.33
CA PHE A 36 11.57 0.64 16.90
C PHE A 36 11.17 -0.54 16.01
N ALA A 37 11.55 -1.76 16.39
CA ALA A 37 11.19 -2.96 15.65
C ALA A 37 9.68 -3.22 15.67
N ALA A 38 8.96 -2.82 16.72
CA ALA A 38 7.50 -2.93 16.82
C ALA A 38 6.74 -1.66 16.36
N ALA A 39 7.43 -0.54 16.18
CA ALA A 39 6.80 0.74 15.89
C ALA A 39 6.20 0.83 14.48
N ASP A 40 5.07 1.55 14.39
CA ASP A 40 4.44 1.93 13.14
C ASP A 40 5.11 3.19 12.55
N LEU A 41 5.56 3.11 11.30
CA LEU A 41 6.19 4.24 10.62
C LEU A 41 5.16 5.06 9.84
N TYR A 42 5.03 6.34 10.17
CA TYR A 42 4.17 7.27 9.45
C TYR A 42 4.97 8.28 8.62
N ARG A 43 4.48 8.60 7.42
CA ARG A 43 4.99 9.72 6.60
C ARG A 43 3.83 10.57 6.11
N GLY A 44 3.77 11.84 6.54
CA GLY A 44 2.66 12.75 6.20
C GLY A 44 1.29 12.23 6.68
N GLY A 45 1.24 11.64 7.89
CA GLY A 45 0.01 11.06 8.45
C GLY A 45 -0.43 9.73 7.84
N LYS A 46 0.34 9.14 6.91
CA LYS A 46 0.05 7.83 6.32
C LYS A 46 0.99 6.75 6.86
N LEU A 47 0.39 5.66 7.34
CA LEU A 47 1.10 4.46 7.77
C LEU A 47 1.83 3.81 6.59
N ILE A 48 3.15 3.67 6.70
CA ILE A 48 3.98 2.93 5.75
C ILE A 48 3.94 1.46 6.14
N GLN A 49 3.11 0.70 5.42
CA GLN A 49 3.01 -0.75 5.57
C GLN A 49 4.36 -1.42 5.29
N ARG A 50 4.84 -2.22 6.25
CA ARG A 50 6.03 -3.06 6.06
C ARG A 50 5.70 -4.17 5.06
N GLY A 51 6.51 -4.33 4.00
CA GLY A 51 6.30 -5.38 3.00
C GLY A 51 6.85 -5.04 1.61
N ARG A 52 6.61 -5.95 0.65
CA ARG A 52 7.00 -5.73 -0.76
C ARG A 52 6.31 -4.46 -1.28
N PRO A 53 7.04 -3.52 -1.90
CA PRO A 53 6.43 -2.32 -2.47
C PRO A 53 5.34 -2.68 -3.47
N LYS A 54 4.23 -1.92 -3.42
CA LYS A 54 3.12 -2.09 -4.35
C LYS A 54 3.63 -1.86 -5.78
N SER A 55 3.36 -2.80 -6.69
CA SER A 55 3.73 -2.65 -8.10
C SER A 55 3.14 -1.37 -8.67
N VAL A 56 3.94 -0.61 -9.44
CA VAL A 56 3.52 0.64 -10.11
C VAL A 56 2.37 0.37 -11.10
N ALA A 57 2.35 -0.81 -11.72
CA ALA A 57 1.29 -1.26 -12.61
C ALA A 57 0.84 -2.67 -12.17
N PRO A 58 -0.12 -2.79 -11.23
CA PRO A 58 -0.66 -4.08 -10.84
C PRO A 58 -1.50 -4.69 -11.97
N LYS A 59 -1.54 -6.03 -12.03
CA LYS A 59 -2.48 -6.73 -12.92
C LYS A 59 -3.91 -6.41 -12.47
N GLN A 60 -4.77 -6.04 -13.40
CA GLN A 60 -6.17 -5.79 -13.10
C GLN A 60 -6.93 -7.12 -13.00
N ALA A 61 -7.62 -7.34 -11.89
CA ALA A 61 -8.53 -8.47 -11.74
C ALA A 61 -9.80 -8.19 -12.56
N VAL A 62 -10.12 -9.07 -13.50
CA VAL A 62 -11.30 -8.98 -14.35
C VAL A 62 -12.06 -10.30 -14.30
N SER A 63 -13.39 -10.23 -14.41
CA SER A 63 -14.22 -11.41 -14.60
C SER A 63 -14.42 -11.64 -16.10
N LEU A 64 -13.91 -12.75 -16.63
CA LEU A 64 -14.00 -13.11 -18.04
C LEU A 64 -14.61 -14.51 -18.17
N ARG A 65 -15.55 -14.67 -19.08
CA ARG A 65 -16.06 -15.99 -19.48
C ARG A 65 -15.13 -16.59 -20.53
N LEU A 66 -14.67 -17.80 -20.27
CA LEU A 66 -13.79 -18.56 -21.16
C LEU A 66 -14.48 -19.85 -21.58
N ASP A 67 -14.10 -20.35 -22.74
CA ASP A 67 -14.48 -21.70 -23.16
C ASP A 67 -14.00 -22.73 -22.11
N PRO A 68 -14.87 -23.67 -21.71
CA PRO A 68 -14.54 -24.66 -20.68
C PRO A 68 -13.37 -25.57 -21.07
N GLU A 69 -13.18 -25.91 -22.35
CA GLU A 69 -12.04 -26.72 -22.81
C GLU A 69 -10.72 -25.98 -22.67
N VAL A 70 -10.70 -24.70 -23.06
CA VAL A 70 -9.51 -23.84 -22.92
C VAL A 70 -9.13 -23.72 -21.44
N LEU A 71 -10.11 -23.49 -20.56
CA LEU A 71 -9.85 -23.40 -19.13
C LEU A 71 -9.33 -24.72 -18.54
N ARG A 72 -9.92 -25.86 -18.94
CA ARG A 72 -9.44 -27.19 -18.52
C ARG A 72 -8.01 -27.45 -18.97
N TRP A 73 -7.68 -27.12 -20.22
CA TRP A 73 -6.33 -27.28 -20.75
C TRP A 73 -5.30 -26.45 -19.99
N PHE A 74 -5.59 -25.17 -19.69
CA PHE A 74 -4.65 -24.38 -18.89
C PHE A 74 -4.52 -24.94 -17.48
N LYS A 75 -5.62 -25.33 -16.82
CA LYS A 75 -5.58 -25.93 -15.48
C LYS A 75 -4.74 -27.21 -15.42
N SER A 76 -4.77 -28.05 -16.46
CA SER A 76 -3.97 -29.28 -16.51
C SER A 76 -2.46 -29.02 -16.58
N THR A 77 -2.03 -27.81 -16.96
CA THR A 77 -0.60 -27.41 -16.92
C THR A 77 -0.05 -27.24 -15.49
N GLY A 78 -0.90 -27.29 -14.47
CA GLY A 78 -0.52 -27.24 -13.06
C GLY A 78 -0.55 -25.83 -12.44
N PRO A 79 0.06 -25.65 -11.25
CA PRO A 79 0.09 -24.38 -10.54
C PRO A 79 0.62 -23.22 -11.42
N GLY A 80 0.05 -22.03 -11.26
CA GLY A 80 0.43 -20.88 -12.08
C GLY A 80 -0.14 -20.87 -13.51
N TYR A 81 -1.15 -21.70 -13.82
CA TYR A 81 -1.81 -21.69 -15.12
C TYR A 81 -2.35 -20.30 -15.54
N GLN A 82 -2.82 -19.50 -14.58
CA GLN A 82 -3.30 -18.14 -14.85
C GLN A 82 -2.16 -17.21 -15.33
N ALA A 83 -0.95 -17.39 -14.81
CA ALA A 83 0.21 -16.62 -15.27
C ALA A 83 0.59 -17.02 -16.71
N ARG A 84 0.57 -18.32 -17.02
CA ARG A 84 0.78 -18.82 -18.39
C ARG A 84 -0.27 -18.31 -19.37
N MET A 85 -1.55 -18.31 -18.97
CA MET A 85 -2.62 -17.70 -19.76
C MET A 85 -2.37 -16.21 -20.03
N GLY A 86 -1.94 -15.46 -19.02
CA GLY A 86 -1.57 -14.06 -19.17
C GLY A 86 -0.43 -13.83 -20.17
N GLU A 87 0.61 -14.68 -20.17
CA GLU A 87 1.70 -14.59 -21.15
C GLU A 87 1.23 -14.85 -22.58
N VAL A 88 0.33 -15.81 -22.80
CA VAL A 88 -0.27 -16.06 -24.13
C VAL A 88 -1.02 -14.82 -24.62
N LEU A 89 -1.82 -14.18 -23.77
CA LEU A 89 -2.54 -12.95 -24.12
C LEU A 89 -1.57 -11.81 -24.46
N LYS A 90 -0.49 -11.67 -23.69
CA LYS A 90 0.56 -10.67 -23.93
C LYS A 90 1.29 -10.91 -25.25
N GLN A 91 1.61 -12.16 -25.57
CA GLN A 91 2.22 -12.52 -26.85
C GLN A 91 1.29 -12.22 -28.02
N HIS A 92 -0.01 -12.56 -27.91
CA HIS A 92 -1.00 -12.23 -28.92
C HIS A 92 -1.10 -10.71 -29.17
N MET A 93 -1.20 -9.92 -28.09
CA MET A 93 -1.20 -8.46 -28.15
C MET A 93 0.06 -7.91 -28.85
N THR A 94 1.24 -8.42 -28.48
CA THR A 94 2.52 -7.97 -29.04
C THR A 94 2.60 -8.25 -30.54
N ARG A 95 2.19 -9.46 -30.97
CA ARG A 95 2.15 -9.84 -32.40
C ARG A 95 1.23 -8.91 -33.20
N LYS A 96 0.03 -8.60 -32.68
CA LYS A 96 -0.91 -7.68 -33.33
C LYS A 96 -0.35 -6.25 -33.43
N LYS A 97 0.30 -5.77 -32.38
CA LYS A 97 0.92 -4.43 -32.37
C LYS A 97 2.04 -4.30 -33.41
N VAL A 98 2.86 -5.34 -33.58
CA VAL A 98 3.92 -5.36 -34.60
C VAL A 98 3.35 -5.36 -36.01
N ALA A 99 2.28 -6.13 -36.26
CA ALA A 99 1.63 -6.18 -37.56
C ALA A 99 0.99 -4.84 -37.97
N GLY A 100 0.33 -4.14 -37.03
CA GLY A 100 -0.26 -2.83 -37.29
C GLY A 100 0.77 -1.72 -37.56
N LYS A 101 1.99 -1.85 -37.02
CA LYS A 101 3.08 -0.91 -37.31
C LYS A 101 3.68 -1.09 -38.71
N LYS A 102 3.56 -2.27 -39.32
CA LYS A 102 4.03 -2.53 -40.70
C LYS A 102 3.07 -2.05 -41.78
N SER A 103 1.80 -1.82 -41.46
CA SER A 103 0.80 -1.30 -42.39
C SER A 103 0.72 0.23 -42.43
N ASP A 104 1.40 0.90 -41.49
CA ASP A 104 1.43 2.36 -41.31
C ASP A 104 2.82 2.93 -41.64
N SER A 105 3.59 2.22 -42.47
CA SER A 105 4.92 2.60 -42.96
C SER A 105 5.09 2.22 -44.42
#